data_AF-A0A915DSJ0-F1
#
_entry.id   AF-A0A915DSJ0-F1
#
_cell.length_a   1.000
_cell.length_b   1.000
_cell.length_c   1.000
_cell.angle_alpha   90.00
_cell.angle_beta   90.00
_cell.angle_gamma   90.00
#
_symmetry.space_group_name_H-M   'P 1'
#
loop_
_entity.id
_entity.type
_entity.pdbx_description
1 polymer ?
#
loop_
_entity_poly.entity_id
_entity_poly.type
_entity_poly.pdbx_seq_one_letter_code
_entity_poly.pdbx_strand_id
1 'polypeptide(L)'
;MRHCLLFLFDKDHSISAVDSARQLKQVYGQQAPGSSFCSKWLKLFREGKKEVDDLEDEPRTGRPSDFDDNKLVALVEEDPKLTIRELAPMLNCAHNTVLRHLHSIGKGDIQLDEIVTSDEKWVLYAT
;
A
#
# COMPACT_ATOMS: atom_id res chain seq x y z
N MET A 1 15.17 -4.86 7.61
CA MET A 1 15.93 -6.11 7.36
C MET A 1 16.88 -6.05 6.17
N ARG A 2 16.49 -5.50 5.01
CA ARG A 2 17.37 -5.40 3.82
C ARG A 2 18.62 -4.56 4.07
N HIS A 3 18.47 -3.40 4.71
CA HIS A 3 19.57 -2.56 5.17
C HIS A 3 20.60 -3.29 6.05
N CYS A 4 20.14 -4.10 7.01
CA CYS A 4 21.02 -4.90 7.86
C CYS A 4 21.80 -5.94 7.06
N LEU A 5 21.14 -6.57 6.08
CA LEU A 5 21.79 -7.52 5.19
C LEU A 5 22.78 -6.84 4.23
N LEU A 6 22.46 -5.64 3.74
CA LEU A 6 23.38 -4.85 2.92
C LEU A 6 24.64 -4.48 3.71
N PHE A 7 24.48 -4.05 4.96
CA PHE A 7 25.60 -3.80 5.86
C PHE A 7 26.50 -5.04 6.06
N LEU A 8 25.92 -6.23 6.19
CA LEU A 8 26.69 -7.48 6.25
C LEU A 8 27.42 -7.77 4.93
N PHE A 9 26.76 -7.50 3.80
CA PHE A 9 27.34 -7.68 2.47
C PHE A 9 28.48 -6.70 2.16
N ASP A 10 28.40 -5.46 2.63
CA ASP A 10 29.47 -4.47 2.44
C ASP A 10 30.68 -4.72 3.35
N LYS A 11 30.49 -5.45 4.46
CA LYS A 11 31.60 -5.97 5.28
C LYS A 11 32.31 -7.16 4.65
N ASP A 12 31.55 -8.03 3.99
CA ASP A 12 32.07 -9.21 3.30
C ASP A 12 31.24 -9.52 2.05
N HIS A 13 31.78 -9.16 0.88
CA HIS A 13 31.12 -9.40 -0.41
C HIS A 13 30.99 -10.90 -0.77
N SER A 14 31.70 -11.78 -0.05
CA SER A 14 31.63 -13.23 -0.22
C SER A 14 30.65 -13.92 0.74
N ILE A 15 29.99 -13.17 1.63
CA ILE A 15 29.11 -13.73 2.65
C ILE A 15 28.01 -14.61 2.04
N SER A 16 27.85 -15.80 2.62
CA SER A 16 26.83 -16.74 2.18
C SER A 16 25.44 -16.33 2.72
N ALA A 17 24.38 -16.76 2.04
CA ALA A 17 23.01 -16.53 2.49
C ALA A 17 22.71 -17.22 3.83
N VAL A 18 23.36 -18.36 4.09
CA VAL A 18 23.20 -19.12 5.34
C VAL A 18 23.87 -18.39 6.50
N ASP A 19 25.09 -17.90 6.30
CA ASP A 19 25.81 -17.15 7.33
C ASP A 19 25.13 -15.81 7.62
N SER A 20 24.65 -15.14 6.59
CA SER A 20 23.82 -13.93 6.75
C SER A 20 22.58 -14.19 7.58
N ALA A 21 21.81 -15.24 7.25
CA ALA A 21 20.62 -15.60 8.01
C ALA A 21 20.95 -16.00 9.45
N ARG A 22 22.08 -16.68 9.69
CA ARG A 22 22.56 -17.02 11.03
C ARG A 22 22.89 -15.79 11.85
N GLN A 23 23.63 -14.83 11.28
CA GLN A 23 23.98 -13.57 11.96
C GLN A 23 22.73 -12.73 12.24
N LEU A 24 21.81 -12.61 11.28
CA LEU A 24 20.54 -11.93 11.49
C LEU A 24 19.71 -12.62 12.58
N LYS A 25 19.69 -13.95 12.64
CA LYS A 25 19.00 -14.72 13.69
C LYS A 25 19.63 -14.53 15.07
N GLN A 26 20.94 -14.33 15.17
CA GLN A 26 21.60 -14.01 16.44
C GLN A 26 21.14 -12.67 17.02
N VAL A 27 20.88 -11.68 16.16
CA VAL A 27 20.46 -10.33 16.59
C VAL A 27 18.94 -10.23 16.76
N TYR A 28 18.17 -10.76 15.80
CA TYR A 28 16.71 -10.57 15.71
C TYR A 28 15.89 -11.80 16.11
N GLY A 29 16.53 -12.91 16.48
CA GLY A 29 15.86 -14.12 16.95
C GLY A 29 14.90 -14.72 15.93
N GLN A 30 13.70 -15.09 16.36
CA GLN A 30 12.67 -15.71 15.51
C GLN A 30 12.09 -14.76 14.46
N GLN A 31 12.22 -13.44 14.65
CA GLN A 31 11.75 -12.43 13.70
C GLN A 31 12.75 -12.20 12.55
N ALA A 32 13.90 -12.87 12.58
CA ALA A 32 14.90 -12.77 11.53
C ALA A 32 14.43 -13.42 10.23
N PRO A 33 14.76 -12.83 9.07
CA PRO A 33 14.47 -13.43 7.78
C PRO A 33 15.32 -14.70 7.57
N GLY A 34 14.75 -15.65 6.84
CA GLY A 34 15.43 -16.89 6.49
C GLY A 34 16.49 -16.75 5.39
N SER A 35 17.15 -17.88 5.08
CA SER A 35 18.18 -17.96 4.03
C SER A 35 17.66 -17.61 2.64
N SER A 36 16.40 -17.93 2.31
CA SER A 36 15.79 -17.59 1.02
C SER A 36 15.69 -16.09 0.78
N PHE A 37 15.33 -15.32 1.82
CA PHE A 37 15.35 -13.86 1.78
C PHE A 37 16.77 -13.34 1.58
N CYS A 38 17.74 -13.88 2.35
CA CYS A 38 19.13 -13.46 2.25
C CYS A 38 19.71 -13.75 0.85
N SER A 39 19.42 -14.92 0.29
CA SER A 39 19.88 -15.32 -1.05
C SER A 39 19.37 -14.38 -2.13
N LYS A 40 18.06 -14.07 -2.12
CA LYS A 40 17.46 -13.12 -3.07
C LYS A 40 18.15 -11.76 -3.02
N TRP A 41 18.29 -11.19 -1.83
CA TRP A 41 18.84 -9.85 -1.66
C TRP A 41 20.34 -9.78 -1.92
N LEU A 42 21.13 -10.78 -1.50
CA LEU A 42 22.56 -10.85 -1.84
C LEU A 42 22.80 -10.94 -3.35
N LYS A 43 21.91 -11.60 -4.10
CA LYS A 43 21.95 -11.58 -5.57
C LYS A 43 21.73 -10.16 -6.10
N LEU A 44 20.68 -9.48 -5.65
CA LEU A 44 20.39 -8.10 -6.07
C LEU A 44 21.52 -7.12 -5.70
N PHE A 45 22.16 -7.29 -4.55
CA PHE A 45 23.29 -6.46 -4.14
C PHE A 45 24.54 -6.65 -5.01
N ARG A 46 24.77 -7.87 -5.50
CA ARG A 46 25.83 -8.15 -6.50
C ARG A 46 25.50 -7.55 -7.87
N GLU A 47 24.22 -7.43 -8.19
CA GLU A 47 23.72 -6.75 -9.39
C GLU A 47 23.72 -5.22 -9.26
N GLY A 48 24.13 -4.68 -8.11
CA GLY A 48 24.27 -3.24 -7.88
C GLY A 48 23.05 -2.56 -7.25
N LYS A 49 21.99 -3.30 -6.91
CA LYS A 49 20.77 -2.76 -6.28
C LYS A 49 20.96 -2.43 -4.80
N LYS A 50 21.67 -1.34 -4.51
CA LYS A 50 22.10 -0.97 -3.15
C LYS A 50 21.59 0.40 -2.70
N GLU A 51 20.94 1.16 -3.58
CA GLU A 51 20.46 2.50 -3.23
C GLU A 51 19.27 2.42 -2.28
N VAL A 52 18.95 3.52 -1.59
CA VAL A 52 17.85 3.54 -0.61
C VAL A 52 16.54 3.11 -1.25
N ASP A 53 16.27 3.60 -2.47
CA ASP A 53 15.06 3.29 -3.24
C ASP A 53 14.98 1.80 -3.64
N ASP A 54 16.11 1.13 -3.89
CA ASP A 54 16.16 -0.31 -4.20
C ASP A 54 15.77 -1.20 -3.02
N LEU A 55 15.92 -0.68 -1.80
CA LEU A 55 15.67 -1.40 -0.55
C LEU A 55 14.23 -1.27 -0.09
N GLU A 56 13.46 -0.35 -0.66
CA GLU A 56 12.05 -0.18 -0.34
C GLU A 56 11.18 -1.27 -0.98
N ASP A 57 9.98 -1.47 -0.44
CA ASP A 57 9.01 -2.31 -1.13
C ASP A 57 8.49 -1.55 -2.34
N GLU A 58 8.58 -2.15 -3.51
CA GLU A 58 7.84 -1.67 -4.67
C GLU A 58 6.36 -1.50 -4.28
N PRO A 59 5.67 -0.47 -4.81
CA PRO A 59 4.26 -0.28 -4.57
C PRO A 59 3.52 -1.59 -4.80
N ARG A 60 2.79 -2.05 -3.78
CA ARG A 60 2.03 -3.29 -3.92
C ARG A 60 1.07 -3.12 -5.08
N THR A 61 1.24 -3.92 -6.12
CA THR A 61 0.26 -4.03 -7.20
C THR A 61 -0.99 -4.66 -6.58
N GLY A 62 -1.92 -3.83 -6.13
CA GLY A 62 -3.23 -4.27 -5.67
C GLY A 62 -4.01 -4.93 -6.81
N ARG A 63 -5.18 -5.47 -6.50
CA ARG A 63 -6.12 -5.89 -7.54
C ARG A 63 -6.49 -4.63 -8.36
N PRO A 64 -6.31 -4.63 -9.69
CA PRO A 64 -6.81 -3.55 -10.52
C PRO A 64 -8.32 -3.38 -10.27
N SER A 65 -8.76 -2.14 -10.02
CA SER A 65 -10.19 -1.86 -9.99
C SER A 65 -10.71 -1.89 -11.42
N ASP A 66 -11.86 -2.53 -11.64
CA ASP A 66 -12.59 -2.49 -12.91
C ASP A 66 -13.44 -1.20 -13.04
N PHE A 67 -13.34 -0.31 -12.06
CA PHE A 67 -14.08 0.94 -12.02
C PHE A 67 -13.39 1.98 -12.90
N ASP A 68 -14.18 2.65 -13.73
CA ASP A 68 -13.71 3.68 -14.66
C ASP A 68 -13.76 5.06 -14.00
N ASP A 69 -12.63 5.47 -13.41
CA ASP A 69 -12.48 6.76 -12.74
C ASP A 69 -12.74 7.95 -13.69
N ASN A 70 -12.51 7.80 -14.99
CA ASN A 70 -12.73 8.89 -15.95
C ASN A 70 -14.22 9.22 -16.11
N LYS A 71 -15.09 8.20 -16.10
CA LYS A 71 -16.54 8.39 -16.13
C LYS A 71 -17.04 9.09 -14.87
N LEU A 72 -16.50 8.71 -13.72
CA LEU A 72 -16.82 9.37 -12.45
C LEU A 72 -16.40 10.85 -12.49
N VAL A 73 -15.19 11.15 -12.96
CA VAL A 73 -14.69 12.52 -13.09
C VAL A 73 -15.57 13.36 -14.02
N ALA A 74 -15.94 12.81 -15.17
CA ALA A 74 -16.79 13.50 -16.15
C ALA A 74 -18.16 13.87 -15.57
N LEU A 75 -18.81 12.95 -14.86
CA LEU A 75 -20.12 13.20 -14.24
C LEU A 75 -20.04 14.29 -13.15
N VAL A 76 -18.98 14.27 -12.33
CA VAL A 76 -18.78 15.27 -11.27
C VAL A 76 -18.42 16.65 -11.84
N GLU A 77 -17.77 16.70 -12.99
CA GLU A 77 -17.45 17.97 -13.67
C GLU A 77 -18.63 18.56 -14.44
N GLU A 78 -19.49 17.71 -14.99
CA GLU A 78 -20.72 18.12 -15.63
C GLU A 78 -21.71 18.70 -14.62
N ASP A 79 -21.92 18.02 -13.50
CA ASP A 79 -22.75 18.52 -12.41
C ASP A 79 -22.15 18.21 -11.02
N PRO A 80 -21.49 19.18 -10.38
CA PRO A 80 -20.89 18.99 -9.07
C PRO A 80 -21.90 18.82 -7.93
N LYS A 81 -23.22 18.99 -8.19
CA LYS A 81 -24.27 18.81 -7.19
C LYS A 81 -24.74 17.36 -7.06
N LEU A 82 -24.36 16.48 -8.00
CA LEU A 82 -24.76 15.08 -8.00
C LEU A 82 -24.26 14.36 -6.75
N THR A 83 -25.18 13.73 -6.04
CA THR A 83 -24.88 12.96 -4.83
C THR A 83 -24.33 11.57 -5.15
N ILE A 84 -23.56 10.99 -4.23
CA ILE A 84 -23.10 9.59 -4.34
C ILE A 84 -24.27 8.62 -4.57
N ARG A 85 -25.44 8.90 -3.97
CA ARG A 85 -26.68 8.10 -4.15
C ARG A 85 -27.21 8.16 -5.59
N GLU A 86 -26.96 9.25 -6.31
CA GLU A 86 -27.32 9.43 -7.71
C GLU A 86 -26.22 8.89 -8.65
N LEU A 87 -24.94 9.05 -8.30
CA LEU A 87 -23.80 8.55 -9.07
C LEU A 87 -23.72 7.02 -9.10
N ALA A 88 -24.03 6.36 -7.98
CA ALA A 88 -23.99 4.90 -7.87
C ALA A 88 -24.83 4.17 -8.94
N PRO A 89 -26.13 4.49 -9.14
CA PRO A 89 -26.91 3.87 -10.21
C PRO A 89 -26.45 4.29 -11.60
N MET A 90 -25.97 5.53 -11.81
CA MET A 90 -25.44 5.98 -13.10
C MET A 90 -24.19 5.19 -13.53
N LEU A 91 -23.33 4.84 -12.56
CA LEU A 91 -22.11 4.07 -12.77
C LEU A 91 -22.31 2.55 -12.58
N ASN A 92 -23.56 2.12 -12.36
CA ASN A 92 -23.95 0.73 -12.10
C ASN A 92 -23.06 0.05 -11.05
N CYS A 93 -22.81 0.73 -9.94
CA CYS A 93 -21.93 0.23 -8.89
C CYS A 93 -22.48 0.55 -7.49
N ALA A 94 -21.88 -0.06 -6.47
CA ALA A 94 -22.28 0.20 -5.09
C ALA A 94 -21.85 1.61 -4.63
N HIS A 95 -22.66 2.21 -3.76
CA HIS A 95 -22.39 3.50 -3.12
C HIS A 95 -20.94 3.62 -2.58
N ASN A 96 -20.48 2.61 -1.85
CA ASN A 96 -19.14 2.60 -1.25
C ASN A 96 -18.01 2.55 -2.29
N THR A 97 -18.27 2.00 -3.48
CA THR A 97 -17.31 2.02 -4.57
C THR A 97 -17.11 3.45 -5.06
N VAL A 98 -18.20 4.18 -5.37
CA VAL A 98 -18.12 5.58 -5.79
C VAL A 98 -17.43 6.44 -4.74
N LEU A 99 -17.80 6.29 -3.46
CA LEU A 99 -17.18 7.03 -2.35
C LEU A 99 -15.65 6.81 -2.29
N ARG A 100 -15.21 5.55 -2.34
CA ARG A 100 -13.78 5.21 -2.29
C ARG A 100 -13.02 5.82 -3.48
N HIS A 101 -13.62 5.77 -4.66
CA HIS A 101 -13.01 6.30 -5.87
C HIS A 101 -12.97 7.84 -5.86
N LEU A 102 -14.03 8.53 -5.40
CA LEU A 102 -14.02 9.98 -5.17
C LEU A 102 -12.93 10.43 -4.20
N HIS A 103 -12.75 9.70 -3.10
CA HIS A 103 -11.65 9.94 -2.15
C HIS A 103 -10.29 9.75 -2.83
N SER A 104 -10.12 8.69 -3.62
CA SER A 104 -8.86 8.42 -4.33
C SER A 104 -8.50 9.50 -5.35
N ILE A 105 -9.48 10.20 -5.92
CA ILE A 105 -9.29 11.26 -6.91
C ILE A 105 -9.14 12.66 -6.24
N GLY A 106 -9.31 12.74 -4.91
CA GLY A 106 -9.26 14.01 -4.19
C GLY A 106 -10.52 14.87 -4.33
N LYS A 107 -11.64 14.28 -4.79
CA LYS A 107 -12.97 14.92 -4.87
C LYS A 107 -13.89 14.49 -3.71
N GLY A 108 -13.35 13.81 -2.69
CA GLY A 108 -14.08 13.30 -1.53
C GLY A 108 -14.64 14.37 -0.58
N ASP A 109 -14.05 15.57 -0.56
CA ASP A 109 -14.47 16.66 0.32
C ASP A 109 -15.75 17.38 -0.16
N ILE A 110 -16.26 17.05 -1.36
CA ILE A 110 -17.37 17.78 -1.98
C ILE A 110 -18.73 17.38 -1.38
N GLN A 111 -18.81 16.34 -0.52
CA GLN A 111 -20.10 15.82 -0.06
C GLN A 111 -20.15 15.18 1.33
N LEU A 112 -19.10 15.29 2.15
CA LEU A 112 -19.11 14.70 3.49
C LEU A 112 -19.77 15.59 4.57
N ASP A 113 -20.05 16.86 4.29
CA ASP A 113 -20.68 17.76 5.27
C ASP A 113 -22.15 17.43 5.56
N GLU A 114 -22.84 16.65 4.71
CA GLU A 114 -24.27 16.32 4.88
C GLU A 114 -24.56 14.81 5.06
N ILE A 115 -23.53 14.00 5.36
CA ILE A 115 -23.70 12.61 5.80
C ILE A 115 -23.02 12.43 7.17
N VAL A 116 -23.47 13.23 8.14
CA VAL A 116 -23.52 12.76 9.53
C VAL A 116 -24.53 11.60 9.54
N THR A 117 -23.99 10.39 9.33
CA THR A 117 -24.46 9.11 9.87
C THR A 117 -25.96 9.05 10.19
N SER A 118 -26.80 8.80 9.18
CA SER A 118 -28.00 8.00 9.45
C SER A 118 -27.55 6.53 9.45
N ASP A 119 -27.53 5.97 10.66
CA ASP A 119 -27.20 4.58 10.98
C ASP A 119 -25.72 4.18 10.86
N GLU A 120 -24.93 4.53 11.89
CA GLU A 120 -24.32 3.55 12.78
C GLU A 120 -23.68 4.26 13.99
N LYS A 121 -24.12 3.86 15.20
CA LYS A 121 -23.57 4.29 16.48
C LYS A 121 -22.04 4.16 16.48
N TRP A 122 -21.32 5.28 16.58
CA TRP A 122 -19.96 5.26 17.09
C TRP A 122 -20.04 4.91 18.58
N VAL A 123 -19.79 3.63 18.89
CA VAL A 123 -19.65 3.17 20.27
C VAL A 123 -18.43 3.88 20.87
N LEU A 124 -18.71 4.70 21.88
CA LEU A 124 -17.72 5.34 22.73
C LEU A 124 -16.84 4.26 23.38
N TYR A 125 -15.57 4.21 23.00
CA TYR A 125 -14.51 3.66 23.84
C TYR A 125 -13.43 4.73 24.03
N ALA A 126 -13.53 5.44 25.14
CA ALA A 126 -12.41 6.05 25.83
C ALA A 126 -12.75 6.06 27.34
N THR A 127 -12.33 4.99 28.02
CA THR A 127 -12.06 4.97 29.47
C THR A 127 -10.59 5.19 29.68
#